data_AF-A0A1Z7ZCJ4-F1
#
_entry.id   AF-A0A1Z7ZCJ4-F1
#
_cell.length_a   1.000
_cell.length_b   1.000
_cell.length_c   1.000
_cell.angle_alpha   90.00
_cell.angle_beta   90.00
_cell.angle_gamma   90.00
#
_symmetry.space_group_name_H-M   'P 1'
#
loop_
_entity.id
_entity.type
_entity.pdbx_description
1 polymer ?
#
loop_
_entity_poly.entity_id
_entity_poly.type
_entity_poly.pdbx_seq_one_letter_code
_entity_poly.pdbx_strand_id
1 'polypeptide(L)'
;MNEKLSVLPQYIVPQHWLSRLAGLVADSKIPMIKDTFIQQFIKIYGIDMSEAMESDPTAYDTFNDFFTRSLKDGVRTITDEGVACPADGAVSQLGEISNDLIFQAKGHHYRLDQLLGGSYEKAEPFKNGSFATIY
;
A
#
# COMPACT_ATOMS: atom_id res chain seq x y z
N MET A 1 1.77 -5.45 25.51
CA MET A 1 2.66 -4.31 25.22
C MET A 1 1.77 -3.10 24.94
N ASN A 2 1.99 -1.95 25.59
CA ASN A 2 1.10 -0.79 25.44
C ASN A 2 1.20 -0.26 23.99
N GLU A 3 0.11 -0.28 23.20
CA GLU A 3 0.11 0.14 21.79
C GLU A 3 0.67 1.57 21.60
N LYS A 4 0.51 2.42 22.62
CA LYS A 4 1.04 3.78 22.62
C LYS A 4 2.58 3.81 22.64
N LEU A 5 3.22 2.84 23.29
CA LEU A 5 4.68 2.75 23.35
C LEU A 5 5.26 2.23 22.03
N SER A 6 4.56 1.33 21.33
CA SER A 6 5.02 0.78 20.06
C SER A 6 5.01 1.78 18.90
N VAL A 7 4.23 2.86 18.99
CA VAL A 7 4.18 3.91 17.96
C VAL A 7 5.16 5.05 18.21
N LEU A 8 5.71 5.20 19.42
CA LEU A 8 6.65 6.28 19.77
C LEU A 8 7.84 6.42 18.80
N PRO A 9 8.49 5.33 18.33
CA PRO A 9 9.57 5.45 17.36
C PRO A 9 9.12 6.15 16.07
N GLN A 10 7.88 5.96 15.62
CA GLN A 10 7.36 6.58 14.40
C GLN A 10 7.29 8.12 14.50
N TYR A 11 7.13 8.67 15.71
CA TYR A 11 7.11 10.11 15.95
C TYR A 11 8.50 10.73 16.04
N ILE A 12 9.52 9.95 16.39
CA ILE A 12 10.90 10.43 16.61
C ILE A 12 11.74 10.29 15.34
N VAL A 13 11.54 9.20 14.59
CA VAL A 13 12.31 8.91 13.39
C VAL A 13 12.05 9.98 12.32
N PRO A 14 13.10 10.57 11.72
CA PRO A 14 12.93 11.52 10.62
C PRO A 14 12.48 10.78 9.35
N GLN A 15 11.17 10.61 9.21
CA GLN A 15 10.55 9.71 8.23
C GLN A 15 10.99 10.00 6.79
N HIS A 16 11.10 11.29 6.41
CA HIS A 16 11.55 11.67 5.06
C HIS A 16 12.99 11.23 4.78
N TRP A 17 13.90 11.37 5.75
CA TRP A 17 15.28 10.95 5.60
C TRP A 17 15.40 9.43 5.51
N LEU A 18 14.69 8.72 6.39
CA LEU A 18 14.65 7.26 6.36
C LEU A 18 14.07 6.74 5.04
N SER A 19 12.98 7.32 4.56
CA SER A 19 12.35 6.96 3.29
C SER A 19 13.29 7.16 2.10
N ARG A 20 14.04 8.28 2.05
CA ARG A 20 15.03 8.52 1.00
C ARG A 20 16.19 7.52 1.07
N LEU A 21 16.68 7.21 2.26
CA LEU A 21 17.74 6.22 2.44
C LEU A 21 17.27 4.83 2.02
N ALA A 22 16.07 4.43 2.43
CA ALA A 22 15.45 3.17 2.03
C ALA A 22 15.27 3.10 0.50
N GLY A 23 14.84 4.20 -0.14
CA GLY A 23 14.76 4.30 -1.60
C GLY A 23 16.12 4.09 -2.29
N LEU A 24 17.19 4.73 -1.80
CA LEU A 24 18.54 4.54 -2.35
C LEU A 24 19.04 3.10 -2.22
N VAL A 25 18.73 2.43 -1.10
CA VAL A 25 19.06 0.99 -0.92
C VAL A 25 18.21 0.14 -1.86
N ALA A 26 16.92 0.45 -1.99
CA ALA A 26 15.99 -0.28 -2.83
C ALA A 26 16.31 -0.14 -4.33
N ASP A 27 16.89 0.98 -4.76
CA ASP A 27 17.38 1.26 -6.13
C ASP A 27 18.80 0.70 -6.39
N SER A 28 19.42 0.05 -5.41
CA SER A 28 20.77 -0.51 -5.58
C SER A 28 20.76 -1.69 -6.55
N LYS A 29 21.64 -1.66 -7.55
CA LYS A 29 21.85 -2.75 -8.52
C LYS A 29 22.91 -3.77 -8.07
N ILE A 30 23.49 -3.60 -6.88
CA ILE A 30 24.53 -4.50 -6.38
C ILE A 30 23.87 -5.85 -6.02
N PRO A 31 24.24 -6.98 -6.66
CA PRO A 31 23.56 -8.27 -6.46
C PRO A 31 23.48 -8.69 -5.00
N MET A 32 24.60 -8.58 -4.26
CA MET A 32 24.66 -8.91 -2.84
C MET A 32 23.66 -8.09 -1.99
N ILE A 33 23.35 -6.85 -2.38
CA ILE A 33 22.39 -6.00 -1.66
C ILE A 33 20.96 -6.36 -2.10
N LYS A 34 20.66 -6.25 -3.40
CA LYS A 34 19.30 -6.43 -3.91
C LYS A 34 18.78 -7.85 -3.68
N ASP A 35 19.59 -8.87 -3.97
CA ASP A 35 19.14 -10.26 -3.90
C ASP A 35 18.89 -10.68 -2.44
N THR A 36 19.76 -10.23 -1.53
CA THR A 36 19.57 -10.45 -0.09
C THR A 36 18.28 -9.80 0.40
N PHE A 37 18.03 -8.54 0.03
CA PHE A 37 16.82 -7.83 0.43
C PHE A 37 15.56 -8.48 -0.15
N ILE A 38 15.55 -8.80 -1.44
CA ILE A 38 14.42 -9.46 -2.12
C ILE A 38 14.13 -10.81 -1.45
N GLN A 39 15.13 -11.66 -1.27
CA GLN A 39 14.94 -12.99 -0.67
C GLN A 39 14.44 -12.91 0.77
N GLN A 40 14.98 -11.98 1.58
CA GLN A 40 14.48 -11.78 2.93
C GLN A 40 13.04 -11.27 2.94
N PHE A 41 12.70 -10.35 2.04
CA PHE A 41 11.35 -9.81 1.94
C PHE A 41 10.34 -10.89 1.53
N ILE A 42 10.65 -11.72 0.55
CA ILE A 42 9.84 -12.89 0.17
C ILE A 42 9.60 -13.79 1.37
N LYS A 43 10.65 -14.10 2.14
CA LYS A 43 10.55 -14.98 3.30
C LYS A 43 9.72 -14.38 4.44
N ILE A 44 9.91 -13.10 4.75
CA ILE A 44 9.24 -12.42 5.87
C ILE A 44 7.75 -12.24 5.58
N TYR A 45 7.39 -11.87 4.35
CA TYR A 45 6.02 -11.55 3.96
C TYR A 45 5.29 -12.72 3.27
N GLY A 46 5.95 -13.86 3.05
CA GLY A 46 5.36 -15.04 2.44
C GLY A 46 4.89 -14.80 1.00
N ILE A 47 5.69 -14.06 0.21
CA ILE A 47 5.31 -13.68 -1.15
C ILE A 47 5.31 -14.90 -2.06
N ASP A 48 4.19 -15.11 -2.76
CA ASP A 48 4.08 -16.15 -3.78
C ASP A 48 4.70 -15.68 -5.11
N MET A 49 5.87 -16.24 -5.43
CA MET A 49 6.57 -15.98 -6.68
C MET A 49 6.00 -16.75 -7.87
N SER A 50 5.11 -17.72 -7.64
CA SER A 50 4.46 -18.46 -8.73
C SER A 50 3.48 -17.59 -9.53
N GLU A 51 2.93 -16.55 -8.91
CA GLU A 51 2.04 -15.57 -9.57
C GLU A 51 2.81 -14.47 -10.31
N ALA A 52 4.07 -14.22 -9.95
CA ALA A 52 4.89 -13.19 -10.58
C ALA A 52 5.25 -13.58 -12.02
N MET A 53 5.22 -12.61 -12.94
CA MET A 53 5.59 -12.79 -14.34
C MET A 53 7.04 -13.29 -14.48
N GLU A 54 7.96 -12.68 -13.73
CA GLU A 54 9.30 -13.19 -13.50
C GLU A 54 9.34 -13.91 -12.14
N SER A 55 9.48 -15.24 -12.17
CA SER A 55 9.44 -16.07 -10.97
C SER A 55 10.80 -16.20 -10.29
N ASP A 56 11.92 -15.89 -10.96
CA ASP A 56 13.26 -15.85 -10.38
C ASP A 56 13.50 -14.51 -9.64
N PRO A 57 13.65 -14.52 -8.30
CA PRO A 57 13.88 -13.29 -7.54
C PRO A 57 15.20 -12.58 -7.86
N THR A 58 16.17 -13.28 -8.45
CA THR A 58 17.49 -12.71 -8.77
C THR A 58 17.52 -11.99 -10.13
N ALA A 59 16.49 -12.20 -10.96
CA ALA A 59 16.35 -11.60 -12.28
C ALA A 59 15.95 -10.11 -12.25
N TYR A 60 15.47 -9.60 -11.11
CA TYR A 60 15.11 -8.19 -10.95
C TYR A 60 16.36 -7.31 -10.79
N ASP A 61 16.41 -6.18 -11.51
CA ASP A 61 17.54 -5.24 -11.52
C ASP A 61 17.78 -4.57 -10.16
N THR A 62 16.71 -4.32 -9.41
CA THR A 62 16.68 -3.67 -8.09
C THR A 62 15.56 -4.25 -7.21
N PHE A 63 15.55 -3.90 -5.93
CA PHE A 63 14.42 -4.24 -5.06
C PHE A 63 13.14 -3.51 -5.48
N ASN A 64 13.24 -2.27 -5.96
CA ASN A 64 12.07 -1.52 -6.44
C ASN A 64 11.43 -2.17 -7.67
N ASP A 65 12.23 -2.74 -8.59
CA ASP A 65 11.70 -3.51 -9.73
C ASP A 65 10.96 -4.76 -9.26
N PHE A 66 11.46 -5.43 -8.22
CA PHE A 66 10.78 -6.56 -7.58
C PHE A 66 9.51 -6.13 -6.83
N PHE A 67 9.52 -4.97 -6.15
CA PHE A 67 8.40 -4.47 -5.38
C PHE A 67 7.18 -4.15 -6.27
N THR A 68 7.43 -3.67 -7.50
CA THR A 68 6.41 -3.38 -8.52
C THR A 68 6.29 -4.48 -9.58
N ARG A 69 6.76 -5.70 -9.27
CA ARG A 69 6.76 -6.84 -10.21
C ARG A 69 5.40 -7.03 -10.87
N SER A 70 5.42 -7.32 -12.17
CA SER A 70 4.22 -7.70 -12.91
C SER A 70 3.74 -9.10 -12.49
N LEU A 71 2.43 -9.30 -12.49
CA LEU A 71 1.83 -10.62 -12.31
C LEU A 71 1.63 -11.31 -13.67
N LYS A 72 1.56 -12.63 -13.67
CA LYS A 72 1.24 -13.43 -14.86
C LYS A 72 -0.17 -13.12 -15.36
N ASP A 73 -0.36 -13.17 -16.67
CA ASP A 73 -1.70 -13.03 -17.25
C ASP A 73 -2.64 -14.12 -16.72
N GLY A 74 -3.89 -13.74 -16.46
CA GLY A 74 -4.95 -14.65 -16.02
C GLY A 74 -4.96 -14.98 -14.52
N VAL A 75 -3.94 -14.62 -13.74
CA VAL A 75 -3.95 -14.85 -12.27
C VAL A 75 -4.90 -13.91 -11.52
N ARG A 76 -5.37 -12.84 -12.20
CA ARG A 76 -6.43 -11.94 -11.74
C ARG A 76 -7.44 -11.75 -12.87
N THR A 77 -8.55 -12.49 -12.82
CA THR A 77 -9.67 -12.29 -13.76
C THR A 77 -10.53 -11.12 -13.28
N ILE A 78 -10.77 -10.14 -14.14
CA ILE A 78 -11.60 -8.99 -13.84
C ILE A 78 -13.05 -9.32 -14.19
N THR A 79 -13.98 -8.88 -13.33
CA THR A 79 -15.43 -9.04 -13.55
C THR A 79 -15.92 -8.07 -14.63
N ASP A 80 -16.80 -8.55 -15.51
CA ASP A 80 -17.52 -7.71 -16.48
C ASP A 80 -18.74 -7.00 -15.87
N GLU A 81 -19.12 -7.40 -14.64
CA GLU A 81 -20.26 -6.86 -13.90
C GLU A 81 -19.81 -6.25 -12.57
N GLY A 82 -20.40 -5.11 -12.20
CA GLY A 82 -20.14 -4.46 -10.92
C GLY A 82 -18.82 -3.69 -10.86
N VAL A 83 -18.26 -3.56 -9.66
CA VAL A 83 -16.99 -2.86 -9.40
C VAL A 83 -15.96 -3.88 -8.93
N ALA A 84 -14.88 -4.03 -9.68
CA ALA A 84 -13.77 -4.90 -9.31
C ALA A 84 -12.93 -4.30 -8.16
N CYS A 85 -12.32 -5.16 -7.35
CA CYS A 85 -11.34 -4.71 -6.36
C CYS A 85 -10.14 -4.05 -7.08
N PRO A 86 -9.67 -2.87 -6.61
CA PRO A 86 -8.63 -2.13 -7.31
C PRO A 86 -7.22 -2.66 -7.06
N ALA A 87 -7.02 -3.45 -6.00
CA ALA A 87 -5.73 -3.96 -5.57
C ALA A 87 -5.89 -5.27 -4.76
N ASP A 88 -4.84 -6.08 -4.76
CA ASP A 88 -4.68 -7.19 -3.82
C ASP A 88 -4.41 -6.64 -2.42
N GLY A 89 -5.16 -7.11 -1.43
CA GLY A 89 -5.04 -6.64 -0.05
C GLY A 89 -6.23 -7.04 0.80
N ALA A 90 -6.43 -6.32 1.90
CA ALA A 90 -7.58 -6.49 2.78
C ALA A 90 -8.40 -5.21 2.84
N VAL A 91 -9.73 -5.35 2.97
CA VAL A 91 -10.58 -4.20 3.24
C VAL A 91 -10.33 -3.75 4.67
N SER A 92 -9.72 -2.58 4.83
CA SER A 92 -9.46 -1.97 6.12
C SER A 92 -10.76 -1.43 6.73
N GLN A 93 -11.52 -0.66 5.94
CA GLN A 93 -12.82 -0.09 6.30
C GLN A 93 -13.66 0.08 5.03
N LEU A 94 -14.99 -0.02 5.16
CA LEU A 94 -15.93 0.26 4.08
C LEU A 94 -17.24 0.78 4.68
N GLY A 95 -17.96 1.63 3.96
CA GLY A 95 -19.24 2.14 4.44
C GLY A 95 -19.72 3.37 3.70
N GLU A 96 -20.66 4.07 4.32
CA GLU A 96 -21.22 5.33 3.80
C GLU A 96 -20.42 6.53 4.31
N ILE A 97 -20.35 7.57 3.49
CA ILE A 97 -19.83 8.88 3.86
C ILE A 97 -21.00 9.65 4.49
N SER A 98 -20.91 10.00 5.77
CA SER A 98 -21.99 10.67 6.51
C SER A 98 -21.54 12.03 7.01
N ASN A 99 -22.31 13.08 6.76
CA ASN A 99 -21.99 14.46 7.16
C ASN A 99 -20.56 14.88 6.76
N ASP A 100 -20.14 14.54 5.54
CA ASP A 100 -18.79 14.76 5.01
C ASP A 100 -17.66 14.03 5.76
N LEU A 101 -17.99 13.03 6.59
CA LEU A 101 -17.02 12.24 7.35
C LEU A 101 -16.87 10.84 6.76
N ILE A 102 -15.61 10.43 6.64
CA ILE A 102 -15.19 9.07 6.35
C ILE A 102 -14.74 8.44 7.66
N PHE A 103 -15.30 7.28 8.01
CA PHE A 103 -14.89 6.52 9.18
C PHE A 103 -13.58 5.76 8.91
N GLN A 104 -12.59 5.91 9.76
CA GLN A 104 -11.36 5.14 9.73
C GLN A 104 -11.20 4.28 10.98
N ALA A 105 -10.23 3.37 10.94
CA ALA A 105 -9.84 2.50 12.04
C ALA A 105 -9.71 3.25 13.38
N LYS A 106 -10.09 2.55 14.46
CA LYS A 106 -9.96 3.00 15.85
C LYS A 106 -10.71 4.31 16.18
N GLY A 107 -11.89 4.53 15.60
CA GLY A 107 -12.78 5.64 15.98
C GLY A 107 -12.37 7.02 15.45
N HIS A 108 -11.38 7.07 14.56
CA HIS A 108 -10.93 8.32 13.95
C HIS A 108 -11.73 8.57 12.68
N HIS A 109 -12.25 9.78 12.53
CA HIS A 109 -12.95 10.21 11.32
C HIS A 109 -12.12 11.28 10.63
N TYR A 110 -12.15 11.29 9.31
CA TYR A 110 -11.53 12.35 8.51
C TYR A 110 -12.60 13.02 7.67
N ARG A 111 -12.44 14.33 7.47
CA ARG A 111 -13.33 15.07 6.59
C ARG A 111 -12.96 14.81 5.13
N LEU A 112 -13.99 14.65 4.30
CA LEU A 112 -13.86 14.38 2.88
C LEU A 112 -13.08 15.48 2.12
N ASP A 113 -13.30 16.74 2.46
CA ASP A 113 -12.56 17.88 1.91
C ASP A 113 -11.08 17.84 2.28
N GLN A 114 -10.75 17.48 3.53
CA GLN A 114 -9.36 17.33 3.98
C GLN A 114 -8.62 16.22 3.24
N LEU A 115 -9.29 15.08 3.00
CA LEU A 115 -8.74 14.00 2.19
C LEU A 115 -8.42 14.47 0.76
N LEU A 116 -9.24 15.37 0.22
CA LEU A 116 -9.11 15.92 -1.13
C LEU A 116 -8.33 17.25 -1.17
N GLY A 117 -7.44 17.47 -0.20
CA GLY A 117 -6.51 18.61 -0.19
C GLY A 117 -7.17 19.95 0.19
N GLY A 118 -8.26 19.93 0.96
CA GLY A 118 -8.99 21.11 1.42
C GLY A 118 -9.96 21.69 0.39
N SER A 119 -10.26 20.97 -0.69
CA SER A 119 -11.15 21.46 -1.76
C SER A 119 -12.58 20.96 -1.55
N TYR A 120 -13.48 21.88 -1.20
CA TYR A 120 -14.92 21.61 -1.10
C TYR A 120 -15.53 21.23 -2.46
N GLU A 121 -15.10 21.88 -3.53
CA GLU A 121 -15.59 21.59 -4.89
C GLU A 121 -15.28 20.16 -5.31
N LYS A 122 -14.07 19.66 -5.02
CA LYS A 122 -13.70 18.26 -5.29
C LYS A 122 -14.44 17.28 -4.40
N ALA A 123 -14.85 17.68 -3.20
CA ALA A 123 -15.58 16.83 -2.26
C ALA A 123 -17.05 16.66 -2.63
N GLU A 124 -17.66 17.67 -3.26
CA GLU A 124 -19.10 17.70 -3.54
C GLU A 124 -19.64 16.43 -4.21
N PRO A 125 -19.00 15.85 -5.26
CA PRO A 125 -19.50 14.65 -5.93
C PRO A 125 -19.52 13.39 -5.06
N PHE A 126 -18.76 13.37 -3.95
CA PHE A 126 -18.63 12.20 -3.08
C PHE A 126 -19.46 12.31 -1.80
N LYS A 127 -20.14 13.44 -1.57
CA LYS A 127 -21.01 13.61 -0.39
C LYS A 127 -22.13 12.60 -0.38
N ASN A 128 -22.39 12.02 0.79
CA ASN A 128 -23.39 10.95 0.98
C ASN A 128 -23.15 9.72 0.07
N GLY A 129 -21.93 9.56 -0.45
CA GLY A 129 -21.53 8.40 -1.23
C GLY A 129 -21.07 7.23 -0.36
N SER A 130 -20.43 6.25 -0.98
CA SER A 130 -19.81 5.13 -0.29
C SER A 130 -18.29 5.18 -0.43
N PHE A 131 -17.58 4.62 0.55
CA PHE A 131 -16.12 4.51 0.52
C PHE A 131 -15.67 3.09 0.86
N ALA A 132 -14.50 2.73 0.37
CA ALA A 132 -13.74 1.55 0.79
C ALA A 132 -12.26 1.91 0.86
N THR A 133 -11.62 1.56 1.96
CA THR A 133 -10.17 1.72 2.20
C THR A 133 -9.53 0.35 2.15
N ILE A 134 -8.62 0.13 1.22
CA ILE A 134 -7.88 -1.11 1.05
C ILE A 134 -6.46 -0.92 1.59
N TYR A 135 -5.95 -1.92 2.33
CA TYR A 135 -4.57 -1.98 2.81
C TYR A 135 -3.88 -3.23 2.27
#